data_AF-A0A3L7NJY3-F1
#
_entry.id   AF-A0A3L7NJY3-F1
#
_cell.length_a   1.000
_cell.length_b   1.000
_cell.length_c   1.000
_cell.angle_alpha   90.00
_cell.angle_beta   90.00
_cell.angle_gamma   90.00
#
_symmetry.space_group_name_H-M   'P 1'
#
loop_
_entity.id
_entity.type
_entity.pdbx_description
1 polymer ?
#
loop_
_entity_poly.entity_id
_entity_poly.type
_entity_poly.pdbx_seq_one_letter_code
_entity_poly.pdbx_strand_id
1 'polypeptide(L)' 'MKLISGVILLVGSEQAFAHALLVQFPNTDAGTKVLIPASIVMLTMGCILVIWGLFTERRNDRLRS' A
#
# COMPACT_ATOMS: atom_id res chain seq x y z
N MET A 1 5.77 -14.14 2.70
CA MET A 1 5.88 -13.11 1.62
C MET A 1 4.69 -12.17 1.58
N LYS A 2 3.43 -12.64 1.68
CA LYS A 2 2.21 -11.79 1.63
C LYS A 2 2.27 -10.58 2.57
N LEU A 3 2.71 -10.79 3.82
CA LEU A 3 2.80 -9.75 4.83
C LEU A 3 3.83 -8.67 4.45
N ILE A 4 5.04 -9.09 4.04
CA ILE A 4 6.11 -8.17 3.58
C ILE A 4 5.64 -7.37 2.36
N SER A 5 5.06 -8.04 1.36
CA SER A 5 4.53 -7.37 0.16
C SER A 5 3.42 -6.37 0.50
N GLY A 6 2.54 -6.72 1.44
CA GLY A 6 1.51 -5.82 1.95
C GLY A 6 2.11 -4.58 2.62
N VAL A 7 3.10 -4.74 3.48
CA VAL A 7 3.79 -3.62 4.14
C VAL A 7 4.49 -2.71 3.13
N ILE A 8 5.15 -3.28 2.11
CA ILE A 8 5.79 -2.49 1.04
C ILE A 8 4.75 -1.66 0.29
N LEU A 9 3.58 -2.22 -0.02
CA LEU A 9 2.50 -1.47 -0.66
C LEU A 9 1.94 -0.35 0.22
N LEU A 10 1.86 -0.55 1.54
CA LEU A 10 1.46 0.50 2.47
C LEU A 10 2.46 1.67 2.46
N VAL A 11 3.75 1.38 2.56
CA VAL A 11 4.80 2.42 2.47
C VAL A 11 4.75 3.11 1.12
N GLY A 12 4.62 2.35 0.02
CA GLY A 12 4.47 2.90 -1.33
C GLY A 12 3.24 3.81 -1.48
N SER A 13 2.13 3.46 -0.84
CA SER A 13 0.91 4.28 -0.84
C SER A 13 1.13 5.65 -0.20
N GLU A 14 1.81 5.68 0.95
CA GLU A 14 2.14 6.92 1.65
C GLU A 14 3.09 7.78 0.80
N GLN A 15 4.10 7.16 0.19
CA GLN A 15 5.03 7.86 -0.71
C GLN A 15 4.31 8.44 -1.93
N ALA A 16 3.42 7.69 -2.56
CA ALA A 16 2.62 8.19 -3.69
C ALA A 16 1.73 9.37 -3.29
N PHE A 17 1.09 9.30 -2.11
CA PHE A 17 0.26 10.38 -1.60
C PHE A 17 1.08 11.63 -1.26
N ALA A 18 2.18 11.49 -0.53
CA ALA A 18 3.08 12.59 -0.20
C ALA A 18 3.66 13.24 -1.47
N HIS A 19 4.06 12.42 -2.44
CA HIS A 19 4.56 12.92 -3.70
C HIS A 19 3.47 13.70 -4.47
N ALA A 20 2.22 13.23 -4.48
CA ALA A 20 1.10 13.95 -5.09
C ALA A 20 0.89 15.37 -4.54
N LEU A 21 1.19 15.57 -3.25
CA LEU A 21 1.07 16.87 -2.57
C LEU A 21 2.27 17.79 -2.84
N LEU A 22 3.43 17.22 -3.19
CA LEU A 22 4.66 17.94 -3.47
C LEU A 22 4.89 18.22 -4.96
N VAL A 23 4.09 17.64 -5.86
CA VAL A 23 4.21 17.91 -7.30
C VAL A 23 3.99 19.39 -7.59
N GLN A 24 5.00 20.02 -8.19
CA GLN A 24 5.00 21.43 -8.55
C GLN A 24 4.51 21.68 -9.97
N PHE A 25 4.23 22.96 -10.25
CA PHE A 25 3.89 23.45 -11.59
C PHE A 25 4.98 23.07 -12.60
N PRO A 26 4.64 22.73 -13.86
CA PRO A 26 3.30 22.71 -14.46
C PRO A 26 2.52 21.40 -14.25
N ASN A 27 3.12 20.41 -13.62
CA ASN A 27 2.59 19.04 -13.60
C ASN A 27 1.60 18.76 -12.47
N THR A 28 1.32 19.73 -11.59
CA THR A 28 0.47 19.55 -10.40
C THR A 28 -0.88 18.90 -10.75
N ASP A 29 -1.61 19.41 -11.74
CA ASP A 29 -2.93 18.88 -12.08
C ASP A 29 -2.87 17.43 -12.59
N ALA A 30 -1.96 17.13 -13.52
CA ALA A 30 -1.79 15.79 -14.06
C ALA A 30 -1.24 14.81 -13.01
N GLY A 31 -0.25 15.23 -12.23
CA GLY A 31 0.39 14.44 -11.19
C GLY A 31 -0.58 14.07 -10.08
N THR A 32 -1.31 15.05 -9.52
CA THR A 32 -2.28 14.80 -8.46
C THR A 32 -3.43 13.90 -8.92
N LYS A 33 -3.92 14.07 -10.17
CA LYS A 33 -4.98 13.22 -10.75
C LYS A 33 -4.58 11.74 -10.92
N VAL A 34 -3.29 11.43 -10.96
CA VAL A 34 -2.80 10.05 -11.11
C VAL A 34 -2.30 9.49 -9.78
N LEU A 35 -1.50 10.25 -9.03
CA LEU A 35 -0.85 9.77 -7.83
C LEU A 35 -1.82 9.58 -6.65
N ILE A 36 -2.87 10.42 -6.52
CA ILE A 36 -3.89 10.22 -5.47
C ILE A 36 -4.68 8.92 -5.69
N PRO A 37 -5.22 8.62 -6.89
CA PRO A 37 -5.85 7.33 -7.11
C PRO A 37 -4.88 6.15 -6.92
N ALA A 38 -3.64 6.28 -7.39
CA ALA A 38 -2.62 5.24 -7.24
C ALA A 38 -2.30 4.94 -5.76
N SER A 39 -2.20 5.97 -4.92
CA SER A 39 -1.96 5.78 -3.48
C SER A 39 -3.13 5.03 -2.83
N ILE A 40 -4.38 5.33 -3.19
CA ILE A 40 -5.55 4.63 -2.66
C ILE A 40 -5.55 3.15 -3.08
N VAL A 41 -5.23 2.85 -4.35
CA VAL A 41 -5.14 1.47 -4.84
C VAL A 41 -4.03 0.71 -4.11
N MET A 42 -2.85 1.32 -3.92
CA MET A 42 -1.76 0.69 -3.17
C MET A 42 -2.13 0.47 -1.69
N LEU A 43 -2.76 1.45 -1.05
CA LEU A 43 -3.20 1.37 0.34
C LEU A 43 -4.18 0.21 0.54
N THR A 44 -5.22 0.16 -0.30
CA THR A 44 -6.26 -0.88 -0.21
C THR A 44 -5.68 -2.27 -0.45
N MET A 45 -4.85 -2.44 -1.48
CA MET A 45 -4.22 -3.72 -1.77
C MET A 45 -3.19 -4.14 -0.70
N GLY A 46 -2.43 -3.17 -0.17
CA GLY A 46 -1.53 -3.37 0.96
C GLY A 46 -2.24 -3.86 2.20
N CYS A 47 -3.35 -3.22 2.59
CA CYS A 47 -4.21 -3.63 3.69
C CYS A 47 -4.73 -5.07 3.51
N ILE A 48 -5.25 -5.41 2.34
CA ILE A 48 -5.74 -6.76 2.02
C ILE A 48 -4.63 -7.80 2.24
N LEU A 49 -3.43 -7.53 1.73
CA LEU A 49 -2.31 -8.46 1.83
C LEU A 49 -1.75 -8.59 3.24
N VAL A 50 -1.71 -7.50 4.02
CA VAL A 50 -1.31 -7.55 5.44
C VAL A 50 -2.32 -8.37 6.23
N ILE A 51 -3.61 -8.07 6.11
CA ILE A 51 -4.68 -8.79 6.82
C ILE A 51 -4.62 -10.28 6.47
N TRP A 52 -4.54 -10.60 5.17
CA TRP A 52 -4.43 -12.00 4.72
C TRP A 52 -3.14 -12.67 5.20
N GLY A 53 -2.01 -11.97 5.15
CA GLY A 53 -0.73 -12.43 5.68
C GLY A 53 -0.83 -12.84 7.15
N LEU A 54 -1.38 -11.95 7.98
CA LEU A 54 -1.59 -12.18 9.41
C LEU A 54 -2.49 -13.38 9.70
N PHE A 55 -3.61 -13.52 8.97
CA PHE A 55 -4.49 -14.67 9.14
C PHE A 55 -3.82 -15.99 8.73
N THR A 56 -3.03 -15.96 7.66
CA THR A 56 -2.34 -17.16 7.14
C THR A 56 -1.25 -17.61 8.11
N GLU A 57 -0.43 -16.69 8.61
CA GLU A 57 0.64 -17.00 9.57
C GLU A 57 0.06 -17.53 10.88
N ARG A 58 -0.94 -16.85 11.46
CA ARG A 58 -1.64 -17.34 12.67
C ARG A 58 -2.27 -18.71 12.52
N ARG A 59 -2.77 -19.06 11.33
CA ARG A 59 -3.28 -20.41 11.06
C ARG A 59 -2.14 -21.43 11.03
N ASN A 60 -1.02 -21.07 10.42
CA ASN A 60 0.14 -21.94 10.30
C ASN A 60 0.79 -22.22 11.67
N ASP A 61 0.85 -21.21 12.54
CA ASP A 61 1.38 -21.37 13.90
C ASP A 61 0.49 -22.29 14.74
N ARG A 62 -0.84 -22.18 14.61
CA ARG A 62 -1.79 -23.10 15.27
C ARG A 62 -1.68 -24.55 14.83
N LEU A 63 -1.26 -24.82 13.59
CA LEU A 63 -1.08 -26.17 13.07
C LEU A 63 0.28 -26.79 13.48
N ARG A 64 1.19 -25.99 14.01
CA ARG A 64 2.53 -26.42 14.46
C ARG A 64 2.62 -26.65 15.98
N SER A 65 1.59 -26.26 16.72
CA SER A 65 1.41 -26.52 18.16
C SER A 65 0.66 -27.83 18.37
#